data_AF-A0A250KIU2-F1
#
_entry.id   AF-A0A250KIU2-F1
#
_cell.length_a   1.000
_cell.length_b   1.000
_cell.length_c   1.000
_cell.angle_alpha   90.00
_cell.angle_beta   90.00
_cell.angle_gamma   90.00
#
_symmetry.space_group_name_H-M   'P 1'
#
loop_
_entity.id
_entity.type
_entity.pdbx_description
1 polymer ?
#
loop_
_entity_poly.entity_id
_entity_poly.type
_entity_poly.pdbx_seq_one_letter_code
_entity_poly.pdbx_strand_id
1 'polypeptide(L)'
;MGSSKGNWGRYGLQAFGISVLGPLLFYLINPIIEHFKGNRDAVAYTKTYVSQWDSIKIVLPTNLYDFSSGEIPQRTKVLTGDGKQKQRIYASFEQYYITQYKKYFKIIWIVGGIDEIVGHYQRRHDAAGIQCQLMRPNMVLSVYVNRKQWKDKSYGTKEKPMPVFLHRIISGDDIEERNKLALWRDSLQPGGRFVDFYLPPKAVQRMRNTPDSVNYKFAEYYLRYLLPEDEFERLFEEK
;
A
#
# COMPACT_ATOMS: atom_id res chain seq x y z
N MET A 1 35.21 -0.99 -60.14
CA MET A 1 34.90 -1.72 -58.88
C MET A 1 35.40 -0.86 -57.71
N GLY A 2 34.51 -0.07 -57.11
CA GLY A 2 34.84 0.93 -56.09
C GLY A 2 34.98 0.33 -54.69
N SER A 3 36.03 0.75 -53.99
CA SER A 3 36.48 0.35 -52.66
C SER A 3 35.38 0.42 -51.58
N SER A 4 35.10 -0.69 -50.89
CA SER A 4 34.22 -0.78 -49.70
C SER A 4 34.95 -0.60 -48.37
N LYS A 5 36.15 -0.01 -48.37
CA LYS A 5 36.91 0.28 -47.14
C LYS A 5 36.61 1.69 -46.66
N GLY A 6 35.70 1.84 -45.69
CA GLY A 6 35.58 3.17 -45.05
C GLY A 6 34.44 3.47 -44.10
N ASN A 7 33.67 2.51 -43.57
CA ASN A 7 32.61 2.85 -42.59
C ASN A 7 32.56 1.97 -41.32
N TRP A 8 33.38 0.92 -41.20
CA TRP A 8 33.36 0.03 -40.03
C TRP A 8 33.70 0.74 -38.71
N GLY A 9 34.65 1.69 -38.71
CA GLY A 9 34.96 2.50 -37.53
C GLY A 9 33.83 3.44 -37.12
N ARG A 10 33.07 3.98 -38.08
CA ARG A 10 31.90 4.84 -37.85
C ARG A 10 30.73 4.04 -37.26
N TYR A 11 30.45 2.87 -37.82
CA TYR A 11 29.43 1.96 -37.29
C TYR A 11 29.81 1.41 -35.90
N GLY A 12 31.10 1.15 -35.66
CA GLY A 12 31.61 0.76 -34.34
C GLY A 12 31.43 1.86 -33.29
N LEU A 13 31.76 3.13 -33.63
CA LEU A 13 31.56 4.27 -32.73
C LEU A 13 30.08 4.57 -32.46
N GLN A 14 29.23 4.40 -33.48
CA GLN A 14 27.77 4.54 -33.32
C GLN A 14 27.19 3.43 -32.45
N ALA A 15 27.61 2.18 -32.65
CA ALA A 15 27.17 1.05 -31.83
C ALA A 15 27.63 1.19 -30.38
N PHE A 16 28.87 1.65 -30.15
CA PHE A 16 29.40 1.91 -28.81
C PHE A 16 28.69 3.10 -28.15
N GLY A 17 28.45 4.17 -28.90
CA GLY A 17 27.69 5.34 -28.46
C GLY A 17 26.28 4.96 -28.02
N ILE A 18 25.54 4.20 -28.83
CA ILE A 18 24.18 3.72 -28.47
C ILE A 18 24.22 2.79 -27.26
N SER A 19 25.20 1.88 -27.19
CA SER A 19 25.31 0.89 -26.11
C SER A 19 25.68 1.48 -24.74
N VAL A 20 26.33 2.65 -24.72
CA VAL A 20 26.72 3.33 -23.46
C VAL A 20 25.78 4.51 -23.15
N LEU A 21 25.47 5.37 -24.13
CA LEU A 21 24.62 6.53 -23.93
C LEU A 21 23.15 6.15 -23.76
N GLY A 22 22.67 5.11 -24.44
CA GLY A 22 21.28 4.63 -24.29
C GLY A 22 20.96 4.24 -22.84
N PRO A 23 21.72 3.32 -22.22
CA PRO A 23 21.54 2.99 -20.81
C PRO A 23 21.77 4.18 -19.87
N LEU A 24 22.77 5.04 -20.13
CA LEU A 24 23.04 6.21 -19.29
C LEU A 24 21.87 7.21 -19.32
N LEU A 25 21.31 7.48 -20.50
CA LEU A 25 20.14 8.33 -20.69
C LEU A 25 18.91 7.71 -20.01
N PHE A 26 18.74 6.39 -20.11
CA PHE A 26 17.69 5.68 -19.36
C PHE A 26 17.84 5.88 -17.85
N TYR A 27 19.05 5.79 -17.29
CA TYR A 27 19.28 6.07 -15.86
C TYR A 27 18.96 7.51 -15.45
N LEU A 28 19.16 8.50 -16.34
CA LEU A 28 18.84 9.90 -16.06
C LEU A 28 17.35 10.19 -16.17
N ILE A 29 16.66 9.57 -17.13
CA ILE A 29 15.24 9.83 -17.41
C ILE A 29 14.32 8.98 -16.52
N ASN A 30 14.72 7.76 -16.13
CA ASN A 30 13.87 6.87 -15.34
C ASN A 30 13.35 7.51 -14.03
N PRO A 31 14.16 8.22 -13.23
CA PRO A 31 13.68 8.94 -12.04
C PRO A 31 12.63 10.00 -12.37
N ILE A 32 12.74 10.65 -13.53
CA ILE A 32 11.81 11.67 -13.99
C ILE A 32 10.49 11.01 -14.40
N ILE A 33 10.54 9.94 -15.20
CA ILE A 33 9.35 9.14 -15.58
C ILE A 33 8.64 8.61 -14.33
N GLU A 34 9.38 8.07 -13.37
CA GLU A 34 8.82 7.59 -12.10
C GLU A 34 8.20 8.72 -11.28
N HIS A 35 8.81 9.90 -11.24
CA HIS A 35 8.26 11.07 -10.56
C HIS A 35 6.93 11.54 -11.17
N PHE A 36 6.77 11.43 -12.50
CA PHE A 36 5.54 11.79 -13.22
C PHE A 36 4.51 10.65 -13.29
N LYS A 37 4.79 9.49 -12.68
CA LYS A 37 3.85 8.35 -12.68
C LYS A 37 2.62 8.62 -11.80
N GLY A 38 1.46 8.16 -12.26
CA GLY A 38 0.16 8.28 -11.58
C GLY A 38 -0.55 9.61 -11.86
N ASN A 39 -1.82 9.71 -11.47
CA ASN A 39 -2.61 10.93 -11.64
C ASN A 39 -2.09 12.01 -10.67
N ARG A 40 -1.49 13.07 -11.21
CA ARG A 40 -0.92 14.16 -10.40
C ARG A 40 -1.96 15.12 -9.87
N ASP A 41 -3.06 15.30 -10.59
CA ASP A 41 -4.13 16.19 -10.17
C ASP A 41 -4.75 15.68 -8.87
N ALA A 42 -4.71 14.36 -8.65
CA ALA A 42 -5.08 13.71 -7.40
C ALA A 42 -4.55 14.39 -6.13
N VAL A 43 -3.31 14.92 -6.16
CA VAL A 43 -2.72 15.62 -5.00
C VAL A 43 -3.55 16.83 -4.60
N ALA A 44 -4.11 17.57 -5.56
CA ALA A 44 -4.96 18.73 -5.30
C ALA A 44 -6.32 18.33 -4.70
N TYR A 45 -6.81 17.12 -5.01
CA TYR A 45 -8.10 16.63 -4.53
C TYR A 45 -8.02 15.79 -3.25
N THR A 46 -6.82 15.41 -2.78
CA THR A 46 -6.65 14.64 -1.54
C THR A 46 -7.35 15.29 -0.35
N LYS A 47 -7.16 16.61 -0.17
CA LYS A 47 -7.81 17.34 0.93
C LYS A 47 -9.33 17.27 0.85
N THR A 48 -9.89 17.44 -0.35
CA THR A 48 -11.34 17.33 -0.59
C THR A 48 -11.82 15.92 -0.31
N TYR A 49 -11.12 14.91 -0.81
CA TYR A 49 -11.47 13.50 -0.60
C TYR A 49 -11.48 13.10 0.88
N VAL A 50 -10.46 13.50 1.63
CA VAL A 50 -10.33 13.24 3.08
C VAL A 50 -11.38 14.03 3.88
N SER A 51 -11.70 15.28 3.48
CA SER A 51 -12.76 16.07 4.15
C SER A 51 -14.16 15.45 4.01
N GLN A 52 -14.32 14.50 3.10
CA GLN A 52 -15.54 13.75 2.88
C GLN A 52 -15.53 12.38 3.54
N TRP A 53 -14.56 12.09 4.41
CA TRP A 53 -14.55 10.84 5.15
C TRP A 53 -15.52 10.83 6.32
N ASP A 54 -16.19 9.71 6.50
CA ASP A 54 -16.85 9.33 7.74
C ASP A 54 -16.16 8.08 8.31
N SER A 55 -16.15 7.95 9.63
CA SER A 55 -15.71 6.73 10.29
C SER A 55 -16.89 5.79 10.50
N ILE A 56 -16.76 4.55 10.04
CA ILE A 56 -17.74 3.49 10.31
C ILE A 56 -17.09 2.31 11.03
N LYS A 57 -17.90 1.59 11.80
CA LYS A 57 -17.50 0.33 12.42
C LYS A 57 -17.80 -0.82 11.48
N ILE A 58 -16.83 -1.71 11.27
CA ILE A 58 -16.98 -2.96 10.52
C ILE A 58 -16.56 -4.14 11.40
N VAL A 59 -17.16 -5.29 11.15
CA VAL A 59 -16.77 -6.58 11.76
C VAL A 59 -16.22 -7.46 10.66
N LEU A 60 -14.98 -7.91 10.78
CA LEU A 60 -14.36 -8.81 9.81
C LEU A 60 -15.05 -10.18 9.84
N PRO A 61 -15.13 -10.89 8.69
CA PRO A 61 -15.78 -12.20 8.63
C PRO A 61 -15.04 -13.25 9.47
N THR A 62 -15.75 -14.29 9.88
CA THR A 62 -15.18 -15.43 10.63
C THR A 62 -14.22 -16.26 9.79
N ASN A 63 -14.45 -16.32 8.48
CA ASN A 63 -13.50 -16.88 7.54
C ASN A 63 -12.88 -15.75 6.71
N LEU A 64 -11.66 -15.35 7.06
CA LEU A 64 -10.88 -14.41 6.23
C LEU A 64 -10.42 -15.05 4.91
N TYR A 65 -10.50 -16.39 4.80
CA TYR A 65 -10.08 -17.20 3.66
C TYR A 65 -11.25 -17.70 2.79
N ASP A 66 -12.49 -17.23 3.01
CA ASP A 66 -13.70 -17.73 2.30
C ASP A 66 -13.78 -17.34 0.81
N PHE A 67 -12.66 -16.95 0.19
CA PHE A 67 -12.52 -16.92 -1.25
C PHE A 67 -12.09 -18.30 -1.73
N SER A 68 -13.08 -19.11 -2.05
CA SER A 68 -13.01 -20.43 -2.70
C SER A 68 -12.43 -20.39 -4.12
N SER A 69 -11.23 -19.85 -4.29
CA SER A 69 -10.48 -19.87 -5.56
C SER A 69 -8.98 -19.68 -5.34
N GLY A 70 -8.34 -20.45 -4.46
CA GLY A 70 -6.88 -20.68 -4.44
C GLY A 70 -5.93 -19.47 -4.30
N GLU A 71 -6.42 -18.25 -4.23
CA GLU A 71 -5.66 -17.01 -4.15
C GLU A 71 -6.18 -16.22 -2.96
N ILE A 72 -5.42 -16.18 -1.87
CA ILE A 72 -5.53 -15.10 -0.90
C ILE A 72 -5.23 -13.82 -1.70
N PRO A 73 -6.14 -12.85 -1.89
CA PRO A 73 -5.83 -11.71 -2.72
C PRO A 73 -5.09 -10.67 -1.86
N GLN A 74 -4.00 -11.05 -1.20
CA GLN A 74 -2.93 -10.09 -0.89
C GLN A 74 -2.31 -9.69 -2.22
N ARG A 75 -3.00 -8.81 -2.94
CA ARG A 75 -2.52 -8.25 -4.20
C ARG A 75 -1.68 -7.05 -3.83
N THR A 76 -0.38 -7.28 -3.80
CA THR A 76 0.58 -6.20 -3.65
C THR A 76 0.74 -5.50 -5.00
N LYS A 77 0.43 -4.19 -5.07
CA LYS A 77 0.70 -3.37 -6.26
C LYS A 77 1.85 -2.42 -5.97
N VAL A 78 2.95 -2.56 -6.69
CA VAL A 78 4.07 -1.60 -6.62
C VAL A 78 3.60 -0.25 -7.17
N LEU A 79 3.69 0.79 -6.36
CA LEU A 79 3.29 2.16 -6.72
C LEU A 79 4.49 2.92 -7.28
N THR A 80 5.59 2.94 -6.51
CA THR A 80 6.85 3.59 -6.86
C THR A 80 8.05 2.74 -6.44
N GLY A 81 9.14 2.84 -7.19
CA GLY A 81 10.40 2.18 -6.86
C GLY A 81 11.24 1.83 -8.08
N ASP A 82 12.42 2.41 -8.14
CA ASP A 82 13.49 2.06 -9.09
C ASP A 82 14.03 0.66 -8.74
N GLY A 83 14.33 -0.14 -9.76
CA GLY A 83 14.91 -1.49 -9.63
C GLY A 83 16.23 -1.52 -8.85
N LYS A 84 16.85 -0.36 -8.60
CA LYS A 84 18.06 -0.19 -7.80
C LYS A 84 17.79 0.48 -6.44
N GLN A 85 17.71 -0.33 -5.39
CA GLN A 85 17.94 0.00 -3.97
C GLN A 85 17.10 1.10 -3.28
N LYS A 86 16.15 1.79 -3.93
CA LYS A 86 15.20 2.66 -3.21
C LYS A 86 14.11 1.84 -2.51
N GLN A 87 13.65 2.30 -1.34
CA GLN A 87 12.47 1.75 -0.66
C GLN A 87 11.30 1.72 -1.63
N ARG A 88 10.83 0.51 -1.97
CA ARG A 88 9.68 0.30 -2.85
C ARG A 88 8.43 0.64 -2.06
N ILE A 89 7.62 1.56 -2.58
CA ILE A 89 6.29 1.83 -2.03
C ILE A 89 5.31 0.94 -2.78
N TYR A 90 4.54 0.17 -2.04
CA TYR A 90 3.53 -0.71 -2.57
C TYR A 90 2.24 -0.59 -1.77
N ALA A 91 1.12 -0.82 -2.45
CA ALA A 91 -0.17 -0.99 -1.79
C ALA A 91 -0.37 -2.47 -1.49
N SER A 92 -0.60 -2.80 -0.23
CA SER A 92 -1.20 -4.07 0.17
C SER A 92 -2.68 -3.81 0.43
N PHE A 93 -3.55 -4.72 0.00
CA PHE A 93 -4.96 -4.60 0.27
C PHE A 93 -5.60 -5.97 0.46
N GLU A 94 -6.62 -6.00 1.30
CA GLU A 94 -7.41 -7.19 1.58
C GLU A 94 -8.87 -6.86 1.31
N GLN A 95 -9.56 -7.80 0.64
CA GLN A 95 -10.95 -7.64 0.27
C GLN A 95 -11.82 -8.56 1.12
N TYR A 96 -12.84 -8.02 1.74
CA TYR A 96 -13.76 -8.75 2.61
C TYR A 96 -15.21 -8.46 2.26
N TYR A 97 -16.06 -9.47 2.32
CA TYR A 97 -17.49 -9.23 2.34
C TYR A 97 -17.92 -8.90 3.77
N ILE A 98 -18.48 -7.70 3.97
CA ILE A 98 -18.94 -7.24 5.29
C ILE A 98 -20.46 -7.38 5.35
N THR A 99 -20.93 -8.43 6.01
CA THR A 99 -22.35 -8.79 6.11
C THR A 99 -23.21 -7.67 6.67
N GLN A 100 -22.71 -6.89 7.63
CA GLN A 100 -23.41 -5.74 8.23
C GLN A 100 -23.91 -4.74 7.18
N TYR A 101 -23.15 -4.55 6.09
CA TYR A 101 -23.48 -3.58 5.05
C TYR A 101 -23.85 -4.24 3.71
N LYS A 102 -23.81 -5.58 3.64
CA LYS A 102 -24.02 -6.37 2.42
C LYS A 102 -23.16 -5.89 1.24
N LYS A 103 -21.92 -5.49 1.51
CA LYS A 103 -20.97 -4.93 0.54
C LYS A 103 -19.60 -5.59 0.69
N TYR A 104 -18.87 -5.68 -0.42
CA TYR A 104 -17.44 -5.95 -0.41
C TYR A 104 -16.67 -4.68 -0.07
N PHE A 105 -15.70 -4.80 0.83
CA PHE A 105 -14.80 -3.75 1.27
C PHE A 105 -13.38 -4.11 0.86
N LYS A 106 -12.56 -3.10 0.56
CA LYS A 106 -11.14 -3.23 0.27
C LYS A 106 -10.38 -2.35 1.25
N ILE A 107 -9.77 -2.98 2.25
CA ILE A 107 -8.93 -2.27 3.22
C ILE A 107 -7.56 -2.05 2.56
N ILE A 108 -7.10 -0.80 2.55
CA ILE A 108 -5.88 -0.40 1.82
C ILE A 108 -4.80 0.02 2.82
N TRP A 109 -3.62 -0.59 2.68
CA TRP A 109 -2.40 -0.22 3.39
C TRP A 109 -1.33 0.18 2.38
N ILE A 110 -0.71 1.34 2.58
CA ILE A 110 0.43 1.76 1.75
C ILE A 110 1.71 1.53 2.55
N VAL A 111 2.53 0.62 2.06
CA VAL A 111 3.75 0.12 2.71
C VAL A 111 4.95 0.62 1.94
N GLY A 112 6.03 0.99 2.64
CA GLY A 112 7.27 1.45 2.01
C GLY A 112 7.88 2.68 2.68
N GLY A 113 7.81 2.78 4.01
CA GLY A 113 8.47 3.85 4.77
C GLY A 113 7.65 5.13 4.91
N ILE A 114 6.35 5.09 4.64
CA ILE A 114 5.44 6.24 4.85
C ILE A 114 5.24 6.50 6.35
N ASP A 115 5.14 5.41 7.11
CA ASP A 115 5.01 5.44 8.55
C ASP A 115 5.86 4.33 9.17
N GLU A 116 6.87 4.73 9.93
CA GLU A 116 7.83 3.84 10.58
C GLU A 116 7.60 3.81 12.09
N ILE A 117 7.63 2.61 12.66
CA ILE A 117 7.67 2.40 14.10
C ILE A 117 9.00 1.80 14.51
N VAL A 118 9.39 2.09 15.75
CA VAL A 118 10.54 1.47 16.40
C VAL A 118 10.05 0.32 17.27
N GLY A 119 10.43 -0.89 16.88
CA GLY A 119 10.19 -2.13 17.61
C GLY A 119 11.29 -2.43 18.63
N HIS A 120 11.30 -3.67 19.12
CA HIS A 120 12.37 -4.15 20.00
C HIS A 120 13.76 -4.06 19.33
N TYR A 121 14.82 -3.91 20.13
CA TYR A 121 16.20 -3.71 19.65
C TYR A 121 16.41 -2.55 18.66
N GLN A 122 15.63 -1.46 18.80
CA GLN A 122 15.71 -0.29 17.91
C GLN A 122 15.47 -0.62 16.43
N ARG A 123 14.81 -1.75 16.14
CA ARG A 123 14.50 -2.17 14.77
C ARG A 123 13.36 -1.32 14.24
N ARG A 124 13.53 -0.83 13.02
CA ARG A 124 12.50 -0.05 12.33
C ARG A 124 11.63 -0.95 11.48
N HIS A 125 10.32 -0.74 11.56
CA HIS A 125 9.35 -1.50 10.80
C HIS A 125 8.31 -0.57 10.20
N ASP A 126 7.76 -0.97 9.06
CA ASP A 126 6.64 -0.28 8.44
C ASP A 126 5.35 -0.61 9.20
N ALA A 127 4.67 0.42 9.70
CA ALA A 127 3.47 0.28 10.51
C ALA A 127 2.31 -0.35 9.73
N ALA A 128 2.15 0.04 8.46
CA ALA A 128 1.04 -0.40 7.62
C ALA A 128 1.17 -1.90 7.30
N GLY A 129 2.41 -2.35 7.05
CA GLY A 129 2.72 -3.76 6.85
C GLY A 129 2.38 -4.62 8.07
N ILE A 130 2.70 -4.14 9.29
CA ILE A 130 2.36 -4.86 10.52
C ILE A 130 0.84 -4.86 10.76
N GLN A 131 0.17 -3.73 10.54
CA GLN A 131 -1.29 -3.64 10.71
C GLN A 131 -2.02 -4.64 9.79
N CYS A 132 -1.58 -4.78 8.54
CA CYS A 132 -2.10 -5.80 7.63
C CYS A 132 -1.94 -7.22 8.22
N GLN A 133 -0.77 -7.56 8.75
CA GLN A 133 -0.51 -8.87 9.39
C GLN A 133 -1.26 -9.08 10.71
N LEU A 134 -1.82 -8.03 11.31
CA LEU A 134 -2.60 -8.11 12.54
C LEU A 134 -4.07 -8.46 12.29
N MET A 135 -4.53 -8.49 11.04
CA MET A 135 -5.93 -8.81 10.75
C MET A 135 -6.26 -10.25 11.21
N ARG A 136 -7.35 -10.39 11.95
CA ARG A 136 -7.87 -11.65 12.50
C ARG A 136 -9.38 -11.74 12.22
N PRO A 137 -9.90 -12.98 12.10
CA PRO A 137 -11.34 -13.17 12.00
C PRO A 137 -12.08 -12.49 13.14
N ASN A 138 -13.29 -11.99 12.86
CA ASN A 138 -14.17 -11.34 13.84
C ASN A 138 -13.61 -10.08 14.52
N MET A 139 -12.48 -9.53 14.05
CA MET A 139 -12.01 -8.24 14.52
C MET A 139 -13.03 -7.14 14.26
N VAL A 140 -13.09 -6.20 15.18
CA VAL A 140 -13.90 -5.00 15.05
C VAL A 140 -12.99 -3.83 14.74
N LEU A 141 -13.20 -3.20 13.59
CA LEU A 141 -12.40 -2.09 13.12
C LEU A 141 -13.25 -0.84 12.97
N SER A 142 -12.66 0.32 13.26
CA SER A 142 -13.12 1.61 12.75
C SER A 142 -12.34 1.91 11.48
N VAL A 143 -13.04 2.16 10.38
CA VAL A 143 -12.45 2.48 9.09
C VAL A 143 -13.02 3.78 8.54
N TYR A 144 -12.22 4.51 7.78
CA TYR A 144 -12.68 5.66 7.01
C TYR A 144 -13.27 5.21 5.67
N VAL A 145 -14.45 5.74 5.37
CA VAL A 145 -15.15 5.62 4.08
C VAL A 145 -15.36 7.00 3.51
N ASN A 146 -15.17 7.17 2.20
CA ASN A 146 -15.54 8.41 1.53
C ASN A 146 -17.06 8.46 1.29
N ARG A 147 -17.71 9.56 1.70
CA ARG A 147 -19.17 9.75 1.58
C ARG A 147 -19.70 9.68 0.15
N LYS A 148 -18.97 10.23 -0.83
CA LYS A 148 -19.40 10.21 -2.24
C LYS A 148 -19.39 8.77 -2.77
N GLN A 149 -18.31 8.04 -2.55
CA GLN A 149 -18.22 6.61 -2.91
C GLN A 149 -19.22 5.74 -2.14
N TRP A 150 -19.47 6.05 -0.86
CA TRP A 150 -20.43 5.32 -0.03
C TRP A 150 -21.87 5.38 -0.55
N LYS A 151 -22.30 6.58 -0.98
CA LYS A 151 -23.65 6.82 -1.53
C LYS A 151 -23.82 6.25 -2.95
N ASP A 152 -22.73 6.00 -3.64
CA ASP A 152 -22.72 5.47 -4.99
C ASP A 152 -22.98 3.96 -4.98
N LYS A 153 -24.06 3.55 -5.67
CA LYS A 153 -24.50 2.15 -5.73
C LYS A 153 -23.58 1.25 -6.56
N SER A 154 -22.73 1.83 -7.42
CA SER A 154 -21.72 1.05 -8.16
C SER A 154 -20.63 0.49 -7.24
N TYR A 155 -20.44 1.06 -6.04
CA TYR A 155 -19.47 0.58 -5.07
C TYR A 155 -20.04 -0.47 -4.10
N GLY A 156 -19.13 -1.36 -3.67
CA GLY A 156 -19.42 -2.45 -2.74
C GLY A 156 -19.72 -3.78 -3.43
N THR A 157 -19.45 -3.89 -4.73
CA THR A 157 -19.47 -5.16 -5.48
C THR A 157 -18.13 -5.86 -5.40
N LYS A 158 -18.04 -7.11 -5.85
CA LYS A 158 -16.78 -7.87 -5.83
C LYS A 158 -15.73 -7.23 -6.75
N GLU A 159 -16.17 -6.67 -7.87
CA GLU A 159 -15.37 -6.03 -8.91
C GLU A 159 -14.98 -4.59 -8.51
N LYS A 160 -15.89 -3.87 -7.85
CA LYS A 160 -15.71 -2.50 -7.37
C LYS A 160 -15.99 -2.42 -5.85
N PRO A 161 -15.10 -2.99 -5.02
CA PRO A 161 -15.27 -3.00 -3.58
C PRO A 161 -15.16 -1.58 -3.00
N MET A 162 -15.78 -1.36 -1.84
CA MET A 162 -15.70 -0.10 -1.10
C MET A 162 -14.28 0.13 -0.59
N PRO A 163 -13.54 1.15 -1.07
CA PRO A 163 -12.20 1.45 -0.58
C PRO A 163 -12.29 2.01 0.84
N VAL A 164 -11.49 1.47 1.76
CA VAL A 164 -11.46 1.95 3.14
C VAL A 164 -10.05 1.99 3.71
N PHE A 165 -9.84 2.90 4.66
CA PHE A 165 -8.58 3.09 5.36
C PHE A 165 -8.77 2.79 6.84
N LEU A 166 -7.84 2.03 7.43
CA LEU A 166 -7.90 1.71 8.85
C LEU A 166 -7.72 2.98 9.69
N HIS A 167 -8.72 3.32 10.51
CA HIS A 167 -8.62 4.40 11.48
C HIS A 167 -8.18 3.84 12.85
N ARG A 168 -8.90 2.83 13.37
CA ARG A 168 -8.62 2.24 14.67
C ARG A 168 -9.00 0.77 14.71
N ILE A 169 -8.20 -0.04 15.40
CA ILE A 169 -8.57 -1.39 15.84
C ILE A 169 -9.37 -1.23 17.14
N ILE A 170 -10.62 -1.67 17.16
CA ILE A 170 -11.49 -1.55 18.33
C ILE A 170 -11.34 -2.77 19.24
N SER A 171 -11.35 -3.98 18.67
CA SER A 171 -11.21 -5.22 19.42
C SER A 171 -10.87 -6.41 18.52
N GLY A 172 -10.41 -7.50 19.14
CA GLY A 172 -10.12 -8.78 18.47
C GLY A 172 -8.69 -8.94 17.98
N ASP A 173 -7.80 -7.98 18.27
CA ASP A 173 -6.37 -8.17 18.07
C ASP A 173 -5.76 -9.08 19.14
N ASP A 174 -4.65 -9.73 18.79
CA ASP A 174 -3.89 -10.68 19.62
C ASP A 174 -2.49 -10.15 19.96
N ILE A 175 -2.30 -8.82 19.96
CA ILE A 175 -0.97 -8.19 20.05
C ILE A 175 -0.26 -8.58 21.36
N GLU A 176 -0.96 -8.57 22.50
CA GLU A 176 -0.37 -8.93 23.79
C GLU A 176 0.09 -10.38 23.81
N GLU A 177 -0.70 -11.32 23.28
CA GLU A 177 -0.32 -12.73 23.25
C GLU A 177 0.84 -12.99 22.28
N ARG A 178 0.84 -12.33 21.12
CA ARG A 178 1.99 -12.34 20.20
C ARG A 178 3.24 -11.77 20.85
N ASN A 179 3.11 -10.69 21.62
CA ASN A 179 4.23 -10.10 22.34
C ASN A 179 4.81 -11.05 23.40
N LYS A 180 3.96 -11.77 24.16
CA LYS A 180 4.43 -12.80 25.11
C LYS A 180 5.21 -13.90 24.40
N LEU A 181 4.67 -14.41 23.29
CA LEU A 181 5.34 -15.43 22.47
C LEU A 181 6.65 -14.91 21.87
N ALA A 182 6.68 -13.67 21.41
CA ALA A 182 7.87 -13.04 20.86
C ALA A 182 8.98 -12.87 21.91
N LEU A 183 8.62 -12.45 23.13
CA LEU A 183 9.57 -12.38 24.26
C LEU A 183 10.10 -13.75 24.66
N TRP A 184 9.23 -14.77 24.69
CA TRP A 184 9.66 -16.14 24.94
C TRP A 184 10.64 -16.64 23.89
N ARG A 185 10.34 -16.45 22.58
CA ARG A 185 11.27 -16.81 21.49
C ARG A 185 12.59 -16.05 21.59
N ASP A 186 12.53 -14.76 21.89
CA ASP A 186 13.72 -13.94 22.06
C ASP A 186 14.57 -14.41 23.26
N SER A 187 13.97 -14.89 24.35
CA SER A 187 14.71 -15.47 25.48
C SER A 187 15.50 -16.73 25.09
N LEU A 188 15.03 -17.48 24.08
CA LEU A 188 15.74 -18.66 23.54
C LEU A 188 16.83 -18.28 22.56
N GLN A 189 16.64 -17.21 21.77
CA GLN A 189 17.61 -16.71 20.80
C GLN A 189 17.60 -15.17 20.81
N PRO A 190 18.37 -14.56 21.74
CA PRO A 190 18.38 -13.11 21.92
C PRO A 190 18.78 -12.38 20.65
N GLY A 191 17.99 -11.38 20.26
CA GLY A 191 18.26 -10.62 19.04
C GLY A 191 18.01 -11.42 17.75
N GLY A 192 17.31 -12.56 17.81
CA GLY A 192 16.87 -13.28 16.63
C GLY A 192 15.98 -12.42 15.72
N ARG A 193 16.03 -12.65 14.41
CA ARG A 193 15.19 -11.94 13.43
C ARG A 193 13.97 -12.79 13.09
N PHE A 194 12.89 -12.58 13.83
CA PHE A 194 11.65 -13.32 13.69
C PHE A 194 10.61 -12.56 12.87
N VAL A 195 9.66 -13.30 12.29
CA VAL A 195 8.48 -12.74 11.62
C VAL A 195 7.58 -12.04 12.66
N ASP A 196 7.31 -12.71 13.77
CA ASP A 196 6.67 -12.11 14.95
C ASP A 196 7.74 -11.58 15.88
N PHE A 197 7.68 -10.29 16.21
CA PHE A 197 8.63 -9.64 17.11
C PHE A 197 7.89 -8.82 18.15
N TYR A 198 8.56 -8.58 19.27
CA TYR A 198 8.00 -7.78 20.35
C TYR A 198 7.77 -6.33 19.90
N LEU A 199 6.53 -5.87 20.07
CA LEU A 199 6.14 -4.48 19.88
C LEU A 199 6.12 -3.77 21.24
N PRO A 200 6.95 -2.74 21.46
CA PRO A 200 6.91 -1.97 22.69
C PRO A 200 5.55 -1.24 22.85
N PRO A 201 5.14 -0.85 24.07
CA PRO A 201 3.81 -0.28 24.33
C PRO A 201 3.41 0.88 23.41
N LYS A 202 4.35 1.78 23.09
CA LYS A 202 4.14 2.88 22.14
C LYS A 202 3.83 2.39 20.72
N ALA A 203 4.52 1.34 20.27
CA ALA A 203 4.27 0.71 18.98
C ALA A 203 2.90 0.02 18.96
N VAL A 204 2.51 -0.67 20.05
CA VAL A 204 1.17 -1.27 20.18
C VAL A 204 0.07 -0.22 20.08
N GLN A 205 0.21 0.90 20.79
CA GLN A 205 -0.73 2.02 20.70
C GLN A 205 -0.85 2.55 19.27
N ARG A 206 0.28 2.65 18.55
CA ARG A 206 0.31 3.03 17.13
C ARG A 206 -0.34 1.96 16.24
N MET A 207 -0.16 0.66 16.49
CA MET A 207 -0.81 -0.38 15.69
C MET A 207 -2.34 -0.33 15.82
N ARG A 208 -2.84 0.00 17.01
CA ARG A 208 -4.27 0.15 17.27
C ARG A 208 -4.86 1.45 16.72
N ASN A 209 -4.05 2.48 16.44
CA ASN A 209 -4.53 3.80 16.02
C ASN A 209 -3.70 4.33 14.86
N THR A 210 -4.33 4.53 13.70
CA THR A 210 -3.70 5.17 12.55
C THR A 210 -3.93 6.68 12.60
N PRO A 211 -2.87 7.49 12.71
CA PRO A 211 -2.99 8.94 12.69
C PRO A 211 -3.59 9.44 11.38
N ASP A 212 -4.41 10.49 11.45
CA ASP A 212 -5.02 11.09 10.26
C ASP A 212 -3.97 11.61 9.27
N SER A 213 -2.81 12.07 9.75
CA SER A 213 -1.70 12.48 8.89
C SER A 213 -1.13 11.33 8.05
N VAL A 214 -1.16 10.10 8.57
CA VAL A 214 -0.75 8.89 7.83
C VAL A 214 -1.84 8.50 6.85
N ASN A 215 -3.10 8.49 7.30
CA ASN A 215 -4.22 8.17 6.42
C ASN A 215 -4.38 9.20 5.28
N TYR A 216 -4.07 10.48 5.50
CA TYR A 216 -4.01 11.49 4.44
C TYR A 216 -3.02 11.10 3.34
N LYS A 217 -1.82 10.65 3.71
CA LYS A 217 -0.84 10.13 2.74
C LYS A 217 -1.37 8.89 2.03
N PHE A 218 -2.02 7.96 2.75
CA PHE A 218 -2.61 6.78 2.11
C PHE A 218 -3.69 7.15 1.09
N ALA A 219 -4.51 8.15 1.39
CA ALA A 219 -5.49 8.70 0.46
C ALA A 219 -4.82 9.28 -0.79
N GLU A 220 -3.74 10.05 -0.62
CA GLU A 220 -2.97 10.60 -1.74
C GLU A 220 -2.45 9.49 -2.66
N TYR A 221 -1.81 8.46 -2.10
CA TYR A 221 -1.33 7.31 -2.88
C TYR A 221 -2.47 6.53 -3.54
N TYR A 222 -3.61 6.40 -2.85
CA TYR A 222 -4.79 5.76 -3.42
C TYR A 222 -5.30 6.52 -4.64
N LEU A 223 -5.57 7.82 -4.51
CA LEU A 223 -6.08 8.64 -5.61
C LEU A 223 -5.09 8.70 -6.78
N ARG A 224 -3.79 8.75 -6.49
CA ARG A 224 -2.75 8.90 -7.51
C ARG A 224 -2.45 7.61 -8.28
N TYR A 225 -2.46 6.44 -7.62
CA TYR A 225 -1.91 5.20 -8.20
C TYR A 225 -2.88 4.01 -8.20
N LEU A 226 -3.93 4.04 -7.38
CA LEU A 226 -4.86 2.92 -7.21
C LEU A 226 -6.23 3.17 -7.81
N LEU A 227 -6.73 4.40 -7.71
CA LEU A 227 -7.99 4.80 -8.32
C LEU A 227 -7.79 4.90 -9.84
N PRO A 228 -8.62 4.21 -10.64
CA PRO A 228 -8.63 4.38 -12.10
C PRO A 228 -8.90 5.84 -12.48
N GLU A 229 -8.32 6.28 -13.60
CA GLU A 229 -8.38 7.68 -14.06
C GLU A 229 -9.81 8.10 -14.44
N ASP A 230 -10.53 7.23 -15.15
CA ASP A 230 -11.96 7.39 -15.47
C ASP A 230 -12.83 7.53 -14.20
N GLU A 231 -12.53 6.71 -13.19
CA GLU A 231 -13.23 6.79 -11.91
C GLU A 231 -12.86 8.05 -11.12
N PHE A 232 -11.63 8.53 -11.25
CA PHE A 232 -11.19 9.78 -10.66
C PHE A 232 -11.94 10.98 -11.28
N GLU A 233 -11.99 11.06 -12.62
CA GLU A 233 -12.73 12.09 -13.36
C GLU A 233 -14.21 12.09 -12.95
N ARG A 234 -14.84 10.91 -12.90
CA ARG A 234 -16.23 10.76 -12.43
C ARG A 234 -16.45 11.24 -10.99
N LEU A 235 -15.46 11.09 -10.11
CA LEU A 235 -15.55 11.50 -8.72
C LEU A 235 -15.28 12.99 -8.50
N PHE A 236 -14.53 13.66 -9.37
CA PHE A 236 -14.08 15.03 -9.09
C PHE A 236 -14.39 16.05 -10.19
N GLU A 237 -14.55 15.61 -11.44
CA GLU A 237 -14.61 16.47 -12.62
C GLU A 237 -15.99 16.47 -13.29
N GLU A 238 -16.72 15.36 -13.23
CA GLU A 238 -18.13 15.32 -13.68
C GLU A 238 -19.04 16.06 -12.67
N LYS A 239 -19.66 17.15 -13.15
CA LYS A 239 -20.66 17.97 -12.45
C LYS A 239 -22.07 17.57 -12.83
#